data_AF-A0A661AUJ4-F1
#
_entry.id   AF-A0A661AUJ4-F1
#
_cell.length_a   1.000
_cell.length_b   1.000
_cell.length_c   1.000
_cell.angle_alpha   90.00
_cell.angle_beta   90.00
_cell.angle_gamma   90.00
#
_symmetry.space_group_name_H-M   'P 1'
#
loop_
_entity.id
_entity.type
_entity.pdbx_description
1 polymer ?
#
loop_
_entity_poly.entity_id
_entity_poly.type
_entity_poly.pdbx_seq_one_letter_code
_entity_poly.pdbx_strand_id
1 'polypeptide(L)' 'MGVCELLVLDEEIKDLILNNASEGEIEKKAKEKGMRSFYEDAMEKLQRGYTSLEEVLRVTGM' A
#
# COMPACT_ATOMS: atom_id res chain seq x y z
N MET A 1 12.35 -5.83 10.24
CA MET A 1 11.12 -5.98 9.43
C MET A 1 10.78 -4.63 8.85
N GLY A 2 10.46 -4.53 7.56
CA GLY A 2 10.15 -3.26 6.91
C GLY A 2 8.64 -3.06 6.73
N VAL A 3 8.18 -1.82 6.74
CA VAL A 3 6.85 -1.45 6.26
C VAL A 3 7.00 -1.02 4.79
N CYS A 4 6.09 -1.47 3.93
CA CYS A 4 6.14 -1.14 2.51
C CYS A 4 4.75 -1.08 1.89
N GLU A 5 4.63 -0.22 0.88
CA GLU A 5 3.54 -0.18 -0.07
C GLU A 5 4.04 -0.72 -1.40
N LEU A 6 3.38 -1.74 -1.95
CA LEU A 6 3.85 -2.48 -3.11
C LEU A 6 2.80 -2.48 -4.21
N LEU A 7 3.06 -1.71 -5.26
CA LEU A 7 2.30 -1.75 -6.51
C LEU A 7 2.85 -2.83 -7.42
N VAL A 8 2.05 -3.85 -7.72
CA VAL A 8 2.39 -4.88 -8.70
C VAL A 8 1.92 -4.43 -10.09
N LEU A 9 2.84 -4.31 -11.04
CA LEU A 9 2.56 -3.94 -12.42
C LEU A 9 2.11 -5.16 -13.24
N ASP A 10 0.85 -5.53 -13.11
CA ASP A 10 0.21 -6.50 -14.01
C ASP A 10 -0.36 -5.84 -15.28
N GLU A 11 -0.95 -6.64 -16.18
CA GLU A 11 -1.45 -6.14 -17.46
C GLU A 11 -2.55 -5.08 -17.29
N GLU A 12 -3.47 -5.25 -16.33
CA GLU A 12 -4.53 -4.25 -16.09
C GLU A 12 -3.95 -2.92 -15.59
N ILE A 13 -2.98 -2.96 -14.68
CA ILE A 13 -2.30 -1.75 -14.19
C ILE A 13 -1.48 -1.09 -15.30
N LYS A 14 -0.78 -1.89 -16.12
CA LYS A 14 -0.04 -1.36 -17.29
C LYS A 14 -0.98 -0.68 -18.28
N ASP A 15 -2.13 -1.29 -18.57
CA ASP A 15 -3.12 -0.70 -19.46
C ASP A 15 -3.64 0.64 -18.94
N LEU A 16 -3.89 0.76 -17.62
CA LEU A 16 -4.26 2.03 -17.01
C LEU A 16 -3.18 3.10 -17.17
N ILE A 17 -1.91 2.73 -16.96
CA ILE A 17 -0.77 3.63 -17.15
C ILE A 17 -0.67 4.08 -18.61
N LEU A 18 -0.77 3.15 -19.57
CA LEU A 18 -0.69 3.45 -21.00
C LEU A 18 -1.83 4.36 -21.47
N ASN A 19 -2.99 4.27 -20.81
CA ASN A 19 -4.15 5.12 -21.09
C ASN A 19 -4.16 6.44 -20.30
N ASN A 20 -3.07 6.80 -19.59
CA ASN A 20 -2.98 8.00 -18.74
C ASN A 20 -4.13 8.09 -17.72
N ALA A 21 -4.52 6.97 -17.13
CA ALA A 21 -5.47 6.96 -16.03
C ALA A 21 -4.95 7.82 -14.86
N SER A 22 -5.87 8.39 -14.11
CA SER A 22 -5.53 9.17 -12.92
C SER A 22 -4.88 8.28 -11.84
N GLU A 23 -4.11 8.89 -10.96
CA GLU A 23 -3.52 8.22 -9.80
C GLU A 23 -4.58 7.46 -8.98
N GLY A 24 -5.75 8.08 -8.75
CA GLY A 24 -6.84 7.45 -8.00
C GLY A 24 -7.46 6.24 -8.69
N GLU A 25 -7.48 6.21 -10.03
CA GLU A 25 -7.93 5.03 -10.78
C GLU A 25 -6.93 3.88 -10.66
N ILE A 26 -5.63 4.18 -10.75
CA ILE A 26 -4.56 3.20 -10.57
C ILE A 26 -4.55 2.67 -9.13
N GLU A 27 -4.63 3.56 -8.14
CA GLU A 27 -4.66 3.20 -6.71
C GLU A 27 -5.87 2.30 -6.39
N LYS A 28 -7.06 2.67 -6.89
CA LYS A 28 -8.27 1.87 -6.71
C LYS A 28 -8.08 0.46 -7.28
N LYS A 29 -7.60 0.35 -8.53
CA LYS A 29 -7.36 -0.95 -9.16
C LYS A 29 -6.29 -1.77 -8.42
N ALA A 30 -5.24 -1.11 -7.95
CA ALA A 30 -4.19 -1.76 -7.17
C ALA A 30 -4.71 -2.30 -5.83
N LYS A 31 -5.54 -1.53 -5.11
CA LYS A 31 -6.21 -1.96 -3.87
C LYS A 31 -7.16 -3.14 -4.11
N GLU A 32 -7.94 -3.12 -5.20
CA GLU A 32 -8.78 -4.26 -5.61
C GLU A 32 -7.96 -5.55 -5.81
N LYS A 33 -6.69 -5.40 -6.23
CA LYS A 33 -5.73 -6.50 -6.44
C LYS A 33 -4.91 -6.86 -5.20
N GLY A 34 -5.20 -6.26 -4.05
CA GLY A 34 -4.56 -6.58 -2.77
C GLY A 34 -3.35 -5.71 -2.42
N MET A 35 -3.12 -4.60 -3.14
CA MET A 35 -2.18 -3.58 -2.68
C MET A 35 -2.64 -3.05 -1.33
N ARG A 36 -1.71 -2.97 -0.38
CA ARG A 36 -1.92 -2.40 0.94
C ARG A 36 -1.14 -1.11 1.03
N SER A 37 -1.79 -0.08 1.57
CA SER A 37 -1.12 1.16 1.92
C SER A 37 -0.06 0.93 2.98
N PHE A 38 0.88 1.88 3.07
CA PHE A 38 1.90 1.87 4.10
C PHE A 38 1.32 1.76 5.52
N TYR A 39 0.20 2.45 5.79
CA TYR A 39 -0.49 2.38 7.09
C TYR A 39 -1.06 0.99 7.38
N GLU A 40 -1.75 0.38 6.42
CA GLU A 40 -2.33 -0.96 6.58
C GLU A 40 -1.25 -2.02 6.84
N ASP A 41 -0.12 -1.92 6.14
CA ASP A 41 1.02 -2.82 6.30
C ASP A 41 1.73 -2.64 7.66
N ALA A 42 1.76 -1.42 8.20
CA ALA A 42 2.24 -1.14 9.55
C ALA A 42 1.30 -1.68 10.63
N MET A 43 -0.01 -1.49 10.45
CA MET A 43 -1.04 -1.95 11.38
C MET A 43 -1.13 -3.48 11.46
N GLU A 44 -0.99 -4.19 10.34
CA GLU A 44 -0.91 -5.66 10.36
C GLU A 44 0.27 -6.14 11.21
N LYS A 45 1.43 -5.48 11.11
CA LYS A 45 2.61 -5.83 11.90
C LYS A 45 2.40 -5.53 13.38
N LEU A 46 1.70 -4.45 13.71
CA LEU A 46 1.32 -4.14 15.09
C LEU A 46 0.43 -5.25 15.66
N GLN A 47 -0.61 -5.66 14.92
CA GLN A 47 -1.53 -6.72 15.34
C GLN A 47 -0.83 -8.07 15.55
N ARG A 48 0.23 -8.35 14.79
CA ARG A 48 1.05 -9.55 14.94
C ARG A 48 2.12 -9.44 16.04
N GLY A 49 2.24 -8.30 16.71
CA GLY A 49 3.23 -8.07 17.77
C GLY A 49 4.65 -7.83 17.26
N TYR A 50 4.82 -7.51 15.98
CA TYR A 50 6.14 -7.26 15.36
C TYR A 50 6.64 -5.83 15.52
N THR A 51 5.76 -4.89 15.89
CA THR A 51 6.09 -3.47 16.10
C THR A 51 5.23 -2.88 17.21
N SER A 52 5.50 -1.63 17.62
CA SER A 52 4.73 -0.87 18.60
C SER A 52 3.85 0.18 17.93
N LEU A 53 2.80 0.63 18.63
CA LEU A 53 1.95 1.71 18.13
C LEU A 53 2.74 3.00 17.93
N GLU A 54 3.68 3.29 18.82
CA GLU A 54 4.61 4.43 18.70
C GLU A 54 5.41 4.37 17.39
N GLU A 55 5.94 3.20 17.05
CA GLU A 55 6.68 3.01 15.81
C GLU A 55 5.79 3.22 14.58
N VAL A 56 4.55 2.72 14.61
CA VAL A 56 3.58 2.92 13.52
C VAL A 56 3.35 4.41 13.29
N LEU A 57 2.99 5.16 14.33
CA LEU A 57 2.73 6.61 14.23
C LEU A 57 3.95 7.36 13.67
N ARG A 58 5.15 7.02 14.16
CA ARG A 58 6.40 7.61 13.69
C ARG A 58 6.65 7.37 12.20
N VAL A 59 6.44 6.15 11.70
CA VAL A 59 6.76 5.82 10.29
C VAL A 59 5.66 6.21 9.31
N THR A 60 4.40 6.28 9.74
CA THR A 60 3.28 6.71 8.88
C THR A 60 3.08 8.22 8.88
N GLY A 61 3.77 8.96 9.76
CA GLY A 61 3.62 10.41 9.90
C GLY A 61 2.26 10.83 10.47
N MET A 62 1.66 9.96 11.30
CA MET A 62 0.37 10.18 11.95
C MET A 62 0.52 10.63 13.41
#